data_AF-A0A5N6XLR7-F1
#
_entry.id   AF-A0A5N6XLR7-F1
#
_cell.length_a   1.000
_cell.length_b   1.000
_cell.length_c   1.000
_cell.angle_alpha   90.00
_cell.angle_beta   90.00
_cell.angle_gamma   90.00
#
_symmetry.space_group_name_H-M   'P 1'
#
loop_
_entity.id
_entity.type
_entity.pdbx_description
1 polymer ?
#
loop_
_entity_poly.entity_id
_entity_poly.type
_entity_poly.pdbx_seq_one_letter_code
_entity_poly.pdbx_strand_id
1 'polypeptide(L)'
;MKTYPASSPAYHIHERPVPDDGNCYGTGAHLDLYKCERKSSCDIDAPKTCEIGDLSGKHGPAYAPEDQTFEVLYTDYFLSNVPDTAAYYGNLSFVVHTYDNRRANCGNFKVARLHQE
;
A
#
# COMPACT_ATOMS: atom_id res chain seq x y z
N MET A 1 -7.38 -3.22 21.30
CA MET A 1 -7.76 -3.29 19.88
C MET A 1 -7.85 -1.85 19.38
N LYS A 2 -7.00 -1.41 18.44
CA LYS A 2 -7.12 -0.05 17.88
C LYS A 2 -8.38 -0.03 17.01
N THR A 3 -9.43 0.65 17.47
CA THR A 3 -10.65 0.87 16.70
C THR A 3 -10.44 2.10 15.84
N TYR A 4 -10.33 1.92 14.53
CA TYR A 4 -10.29 3.02 13.57
C TYR A 4 -11.73 3.33 13.11
N PRO A 5 -12.08 4.60 12.89
CA PRO A 5 -13.40 4.91 12.33
C PRO A 5 -13.53 4.27 10.95
N ALA A 6 -14.75 3.84 10.60
CA ALA A 6 -15.08 3.23 9.32
C ALA A 6 -14.78 4.15 8.10
N SER A 7 -14.41 5.41 8.34
CA SER A 7 -14.13 6.44 7.35
C SER A 7 -12.63 6.75 7.16
N SER A 8 -11.73 5.90 7.64
CA SER A 8 -10.28 6.11 7.46
C SER A 8 -9.80 5.77 6.05
N PRO A 9 -9.03 6.66 5.38
CA PRO A 9 -8.37 6.36 4.11
C PRO A 9 -7.46 5.12 4.19
N ALA A 10 -7.51 4.27 3.17
CA ALA A 10 -6.62 3.13 3.03
C ALA A 10 -5.48 3.46 2.06
N TYR A 11 -4.38 2.74 2.15
CA TYR A 11 -3.21 2.92 1.29
C TYR A 11 -2.54 1.57 1.03
N HIS A 12 -2.17 1.37 -0.24
CA HIS A 12 -1.69 0.08 -0.73
C HIS A 12 -0.59 0.24 -1.78
N ILE A 13 0.21 -0.81 -1.97
CA ILE A 13 1.05 -0.96 -3.17
C ILE A 13 0.27 -1.73 -4.23
N HIS A 14 0.24 -1.19 -5.44
CA HIS A 14 -0.48 -1.76 -6.57
C HIS A 14 0.46 -2.46 -7.55
N GLU A 15 -0.09 -3.40 -8.33
CA GLU A 15 0.68 -4.33 -9.16
C GLU A 15 1.29 -3.73 -10.44
N ARG A 16 0.96 -2.47 -10.78
CA ARG A 16 1.51 -1.75 -11.94
C ARG A 16 1.95 -0.34 -11.56
N PRO A 17 2.89 0.25 -12.32
CA PRO A 17 3.16 1.68 -12.22
C PRO A 17 1.94 2.52 -12.60
N VAL A 18 1.88 3.76 -12.11
CA VAL A 18 0.97 4.80 -12.58
C VAL A 18 1.27 5.06 -14.07
N PRO A 19 0.27 4.96 -14.95
CA PRO A 19 0.40 5.26 -16.38
C PRO A 19 0.73 6.73 -16.65
N ASP A 20 1.18 7.03 -17.87
CA ASP A 20 1.60 8.38 -18.28
C ASP A 20 0.48 9.43 -18.20
N ASP A 21 -0.78 9.02 -18.29
CA ASP A 21 -1.96 9.88 -18.13
C ASP A 21 -2.27 10.21 -16.66
N GLY A 22 -1.48 9.67 -15.71
CA GLY A 22 -1.66 9.88 -14.27
C GLY A 22 -2.88 9.16 -13.69
N ASN A 23 -3.57 8.34 -14.46
CA ASN A 23 -4.80 7.70 -14.01
C ASN A 23 -4.50 6.57 -13.02
N CYS A 24 -4.80 6.80 -11.74
CA CYS A 24 -4.57 5.83 -10.68
C CYS A 24 -5.28 4.49 -10.90
N TYR A 25 -6.36 4.42 -11.68
CA TYR A 25 -7.00 3.14 -12.00
C TYR A 25 -6.14 2.25 -12.89
N GLY A 26 -5.20 2.81 -13.64
CA GLY A 26 -4.24 2.06 -14.46
C GLY A 26 -3.24 1.23 -13.66
N THR A 27 -3.08 1.49 -12.36
CA THR A 27 -2.17 0.74 -11.49
C THR A 27 -2.63 -0.70 -11.21
N GLY A 28 -3.84 -1.09 -11.64
CA GLY A 28 -4.33 -2.46 -11.51
C GLY A 28 -4.76 -2.81 -10.09
N ALA A 29 -4.77 -4.10 -9.75
CA ALA A 29 -5.10 -4.58 -8.41
C ALA A 29 -4.00 -4.26 -7.37
N HIS A 30 -4.23 -4.60 -6.11
CA HIS A 30 -3.18 -4.58 -5.10
C HIS A 30 -2.09 -5.61 -5.48
N LEU A 31 -0.84 -5.37 -5.07
CA LEU A 31 0.23 -6.34 -5.23
C LEU A 31 -0.09 -7.61 -4.42
N ASP A 32 -0.43 -8.70 -5.11
CA ASP A 32 -0.76 -9.98 -4.47
C ASP A 32 -0.30 -11.18 -5.31
N LEU A 33 0.97 -11.58 -5.15
CA LEU A 33 1.51 -12.73 -5.87
C LEU A 33 1.08 -14.08 -5.30
N TYR A 34 0.79 -14.13 -4.00
CA TYR A 34 0.37 -15.37 -3.34
C TYR A 34 -1.13 -15.62 -3.52
N LYS A 35 -1.85 -14.70 -4.17
CA LYS A 35 -3.30 -14.76 -4.41
C LYS A 35 -4.01 -15.11 -3.12
N CYS A 36 -3.75 -14.34 -2.08
CA CYS A 36 -4.37 -14.61 -0.80
C CYS A 36 -5.90 -14.65 -1.03
N GLU A 37 -6.53 -15.79 -0.74
CA GLU A 37 -7.94 -15.93 -1.00
C GLU A 37 -8.66 -14.83 -0.20
N ARG A 38 -9.31 -13.89 -0.91
CA ARG A 38 -10.11 -12.79 -0.34
C ARG A 38 -11.26 -13.24 0.59
N LYS A 39 -11.31 -14.51 0.99
CA LYS A 39 -12.32 -15.09 1.87
C LYS A 39 -12.27 -14.52 3.29
N SER A 40 -11.13 -14.00 3.73
CA SER A 40 -11.02 -13.25 4.98
C SER A 40 -10.40 -11.88 4.71
N SER A 41 -10.98 -10.82 5.26
CA SER A 41 -10.30 -9.53 5.43
C SER A 41 -8.90 -9.75 6.02
N CYS A 42 -7.91 -8.96 5.59
CA CYS A 42 -6.58 -8.98 6.17
C CYS A 42 -6.65 -8.97 7.70
N ASP A 43 -5.93 -9.89 8.34
CA ASP A 43 -5.84 -9.98 9.79
C ASP A 43 -4.52 -9.36 10.24
N ILE A 44 -4.62 -8.24 10.97
CA ILE A 44 -3.47 -7.48 11.46
C ILE A 44 -2.60 -8.29 12.43
N ASP A 45 -3.19 -9.22 13.18
CA ASP A 45 -2.48 -10.13 14.09
C ASP A 45 -1.88 -11.34 13.33
N ALA A 46 -2.25 -11.47 12.05
CA ALA A 46 -1.76 -12.51 11.16
C ALA A 46 -1.40 -11.95 9.77
N PRO A 47 -0.44 -11.01 9.64
CA PRO A 47 -0.19 -10.25 8.41
C PRO A 47 0.21 -11.09 7.18
N LYS A 48 0.60 -12.36 7.40
CA LYS A 48 0.78 -13.38 6.36
C LYS A 48 -0.50 -13.75 5.58
N THR A 49 -1.68 -13.38 6.10
CA THR A 49 -2.98 -13.56 5.45
C THR A 49 -3.40 -12.34 4.62
N CYS A 50 -2.56 -11.31 4.53
CA CYS A 50 -2.87 -10.09 3.79
C CYS A 50 -2.22 -10.13 2.41
N GLU A 51 -2.80 -9.39 1.46
CA GLU A 51 -2.13 -9.12 0.18
C GLU A 51 -0.78 -8.44 0.47
N ILE A 52 0.26 -8.72 -0.33
CA ILE A 52 1.62 -8.19 -0.09
C ILE A 52 1.58 -6.66 -0.03
N GLY A 53 0.80 -6.04 -0.91
CA GLY A 53 0.60 -4.59 -0.99
C GLY A 53 -0.40 -4.02 0.02
N ASP A 54 -1.09 -4.83 0.83
CA ASP A 54 -2.09 -4.35 1.79
C ASP A 54 -1.45 -3.78 3.05
N LEU A 55 -0.97 -2.54 2.96
CA LEU A 55 -0.29 -1.88 4.08
C LEU A 55 -1.27 -1.41 5.15
N SER A 56 -2.45 -0.92 4.77
CA SER A 56 -3.47 -0.49 5.73
C SER A 56 -4.03 -1.64 6.55
N GLY A 57 -4.22 -2.81 5.94
CA GLY A 57 -4.63 -4.01 6.68
C GLY A 57 -3.55 -4.48 7.65
N LYS A 58 -2.27 -4.45 7.25
CA LYS A 58 -1.14 -4.90 8.08
C LYS A 58 -0.72 -3.92 9.17
N HIS A 59 -0.87 -2.61 8.95
CA HIS A 59 -0.29 -1.58 9.82
C HIS A 59 -1.30 -0.55 10.34
N GLY A 60 -2.57 -0.70 9.95
CA GLY A 60 -3.65 0.24 10.23
C GLY A 60 -3.84 1.27 9.12
N PRO A 61 -5.09 1.74 8.91
CA PRO A 61 -5.40 2.73 7.90
C PRO A 61 -4.83 4.10 8.28
N ALA A 62 -4.79 5.01 7.31
CA ALA A 62 -4.38 6.38 7.57
C ALA A 62 -5.45 7.06 8.46
N TYR A 63 -5.00 7.63 9.58
CA TYR A 63 -5.87 8.34 10.51
C TYR A 63 -5.13 9.55 11.08
N ALA A 64 -5.67 10.73 10.79
CA ALA A 64 -5.27 12.00 11.37
C ALA A 64 -6.53 12.87 11.55
N PRO A 65 -6.54 13.79 12.53
CA PRO A 65 -7.52 14.88 12.57
C PRO A 65 -7.57 15.67 11.25
N GLU A 66 -8.70 16.33 10.95
CA GLU A 66 -8.96 17.00 9.66
C GLU A 66 -7.89 18.03 9.25
N ASP A 67 -7.20 18.61 10.24
CA ASP A 67 -6.19 19.66 10.09
C ASP A 67 -4.75 19.17 10.30
N GLN A 68 -4.53 17.86 10.32
CA GLN A 68 -3.22 17.27 10.61
C GLN A 68 -2.75 16.30 9.51
N THR A 69 -1.43 16.22 9.39
CA THR A 69 -0.77 15.23 8.53
C THR A 69 -0.76 13.87 9.21
N PHE A 70 -1.05 12.81 8.45
CA PHE A 70 -0.80 11.44 8.88
C PHE A 70 0.67 11.08 8.64
N GLU A 71 1.38 10.70 9.71
CA GLU A 71 2.75 10.19 9.65
C GLU A 71 2.86 8.88 10.44
N VAL A 72 3.54 7.90 9.86
CA VAL A 72 3.73 6.59 10.49
C VAL A 72 5.06 5.97 10.06
N LEU A 73 5.66 5.19 10.96
CA LEU A 73 6.82 4.36 10.69
C LEU A 73 6.55 2.94 11.19
N TYR A 74 6.77 1.96 10.32
CA TYR A 74 6.67 0.54 10.64
C TYR A 74 7.63 -0.28 9.77
N THR A 75 7.88 -1.51 10.19
CA THR A 75 8.61 -2.49 9.38
C THR A 75 7.61 -3.41 8.69
N ASP A 76 7.69 -3.50 7.36
CA ASP A 76 6.95 -4.49 6.58
C ASP A 76 7.87 -5.64 6.15
N TYR A 77 7.58 -6.85 6.62
CA TYR A 77 8.40 -8.04 6.35
C TYR A 77 8.03 -8.78 5.06
N PHE A 78 7.03 -8.29 4.32
CA PHE A 78 6.50 -8.96 3.13
C PHE A 78 6.94 -8.25 1.85
N LEU A 79 7.17 -6.94 1.91
CA LEU A 79 7.73 -6.17 0.80
C LEU A 79 9.23 -6.42 0.62
N SER A 80 9.69 -6.31 -0.62
CA SER A 80 11.11 -6.42 -0.98
C SER A 80 11.57 -5.22 -1.79
N ASN A 81 12.73 -4.66 -1.43
CA ASN A 81 13.45 -3.69 -2.24
C ASN A 81 14.54 -4.34 -3.11
N VAL A 82 14.63 -5.67 -3.14
CA VAL A 82 15.59 -6.43 -3.96
C VAL A 82 14.95 -6.71 -5.32
N PRO A 83 15.54 -6.22 -6.44
CA PRO A 83 15.06 -6.53 -7.79
C PRO A 83 14.93 -8.04 -8.03
N ASP A 84 14.06 -8.41 -8.97
CA ASP A 84 13.80 -9.80 -9.39
C ASP A 84 13.27 -10.73 -8.29
N THR A 85 12.84 -10.16 -7.15
CA THR A 85 12.06 -10.90 -6.15
C THR A 85 10.57 -10.74 -6.40
N ALA A 86 9.79 -11.74 -6.00
CA ALA A 86 8.34 -11.71 -6.06
C ALA A 86 7.76 -10.40 -5.45
N ALA A 87 8.17 -10.05 -4.24
CA ALA A 87 7.64 -8.88 -3.55
C ALA A 87 8.33 -7.55 -3.92
N TYR A 88 9.06 -7.50 -5.04
CA TYR A 88 9.75 -6.28 -5.46
C TYR A 88 8.76 -5.15 -5.79
N TYR A 89 8.81 -4.06 -5.04
CA TYR A 89 7.89 -2.92 -5.24
C TYR A 89 8.54 -1.72 -5.95
N GLY A 90 9.85 -1.75 -6.18
CA GLY A 90 10.62 -0.55 -6.57
C GLY A 90 10.27 0.05 -7.95
N ASN A 91 9.52 -0.68 -8.79
CA ASN A 91 9.00 -0.23 -10.08
C ASN A 91 7.46 -0.17 -10.13
N LEU A 92 6.80 -0.29 -8.99
CA LEU A 92 5.35 -0.30 -8.85
C LEU A 92 4.84 1.08 -8.40
N SER A 93 3.60 1.12 -7.90
CA SER A 93 2.96 2.34 -7.42
C SER A 93 2.39 2.18 -6.01
N PHE A 94 2.32 3.32 -5.32
CA PHE A 94 1.61 3.51 -4.07
C PHE A 94 0.31 4.25 -4.36
N VAL A 95 -0.81 3.81 -3.79
CA VAL A 95 -2.13 4.41 -3.99
C VAL A 95 -2.76 4.68 -2.64
N VAL A 96 -3.33 5.87 -2.50
CA VAL A 96 -4.19 6.23 -1.36
C VAL A 96 -5.64 6.21 -1.83
N HIS A 97 -6.51 5.59 -1.05
CA HIS A 97 -7.93 5.48 -1.28
C HIS A 97 -8.70 6.39 -0.32
N THR A 98 -9.79 6.97 -0.81
CA THR A 98 -10.84 7.50 0.06
C THR A 98 -11.54 6.38 0.82
N TYR A 99 -12.32 6.72 1.84
CA TYR A 99 -13.05 5.74 2.65
C TYR A 99 -14.07 4.89 1.87
N ASP A 100 -14.54 5.38 0.71
CA ASP A 100 -15.43 4.67 -0.21
C ASP A 100 -14.64 3.90 -1.30
N ASN A 101 -13.37 3.58 -1.04
CA ASN A 101 -12.46 2.79 -1.88
C ASN A 101 -12.07 3.43 -3.23
N ARG A 102 -12.47 4.67 -3.53
CA ARG A 102 -11.99 5.37 -4.74
C ARG A 102 -10.51 5.72 -4.58
N ARG A 103 -9.76 5.69 -5.69
CA ARG A 103 -8.33 6.06 -5.69
C ARG A 103 -8.23 7.59 -5.62
N ALA A 104 -7.83 8.13 -4.47
CA ALA A 104 -7.70 9.56 -4.23
C ALA A 104 -6.48 10.13 -4.96
N ASN A 105 -5.34 9.45 -4.84
CA ASN A 105 -4.09 9.81 -5.49
C ASN A 105 -3.14 8.61 -5.56
N CYS A 106 -2.09 8.70 -6.37
CA CYS A 106 -1.11 7.65 -6.56
C CYS A 106 0.24 8.20 -6.98
N GLY A 107 1.30 7.41 -6.77
CA GLY A 107 2.66 7.76 -7.15
C GLY A 107 3.51 6.54 -7.44
N ASN A 108 4.48 6.68 -8.34
CA ASN A 108 5.43 5.62 -8.68
C ASN A 108 6.59 5.58 -7.69
N PHE A 109 6.99 4.38 -7.29
CA PHE A 109 8.29 4.19 -6.66
C PHE A 109 9.41 4.45 -7.67
N LYS A 110 10.50 5.06 -7.19
CA LYS A 110 11.74 5.24 -7.93
C LYS A 110 12.89 4.89 -7.00
N VAL A 111 13.90 4.22 -7.53
CA VAL A 111 15.13 3.95 -6.78
C VAL A 111 15.79 5.28 -6.47
N ALA A 112 15.78 5.67 -5.20
CA ALA A 112 16.56 6.78 -4.73
C ALA A 112 18.04 6.39 -4.81
N ARG A 113 18.82 7.12 -5.61
CA ARG A 113 20.26 7.09 -5.47
C ARG A 113 20.58 7.88 -4.22
N LEU A 114 20.99 7.19 -3.16
CA LEU A 114 21.65 7.88 -2.06
C LEU A 114 22.85 8.58 -2.69
N HIS A 115 22.92 9.91 -2.57
CA HIS A 115 24.10 10.64 -2.99
C HIS A 115 25.31 9.98 -2.33
N GLN A 116 26.24 9.49 -3.15
CA GLN A 116 27.58 9.17 -2.69
C GLN A 116 28.19 10.51 -2.31
N GLU A 117 28.41 10.72 -1.01
CA GLU A 117 29.38 11.71 -0.53
C GLU A 117 30.78 11.37 -1.06
#